data_AF-A0A9W9JCB7-F1
#
_entry.id   AF-A0A9W9JCB7-F1
#
_cell.length_a   1.000
_cell.length_b   1.000
_cell.length_c   1.000
_cell.angle_alpha   90.00
_cell.angle_beta   90.00
_cell.angle_gamma   90.00
#
_symmetry.space_group_name_H-M   'P 1'
#
loop_
_entity.id
_entity.type
_entity.pdbx_description
1 polymer ?
#
loop_
_entity_poly.entity_id
_entity_poly.type
_entity_poly.pdbx_seq_one_letter_code
_entity_poly.pdbx_strand_id
1 'polypeptide(L)'
;MSGYSADAISPEEARGCRTAQFLVHKPEPRDQWQADQLHQPWEIDGDWSLSGICDGTPSRDTGIPTVWPARNGIEDVETDNVDIGVQDTSPDDIAMPFHPWCFDIFCRQSKIQFQRINVSGLMTWRNAEFDWVAFGSFPRAEEVKTSQEQWWSHKPGTEYLVSNPLYVPGLPEILLSAVKDEGLGVSCDPYDETRSSQSATNRHTPSHNSQADILSVLPAEIQLMIIDYLGSSDITSLSIASREFTELPNSVWYRLVRREMPWLWEAWDESECKHSPSLWTNVTTAEIKSVVRARSTYAKALCEDVYTEHAAERVAEYRFPLSVIMPDQVKLPRMNTDWRRVLVQIQLNWDRLKGLQNRQRIWVDVEEVVRRIRKFDV
;
A
#
# COMPACT_ATOMS: atom_id res chain seq x y z
N MET A 1 26.93 12.87 8.84
CA MET A 1 25.47 12.89 8.65
C MET A 1 25.04 11.46 8.35
N SER A 2 24.35 10.81 9.27
CA SER A 2 23.72 9.50 9.05
C SER A 2 22.29 9.74 8.58
N GLY A 3 21.84 9.02 7.55
CA GLY A 3 20.43 9.00 7.16
C GLY A 3 19.55 8.40 8.26
N TYR A 4 18.24 8.36 8.02
CA TYR A 4 17.30 7.70 8.93
C TYR A 4 17.71 6.23 9.16
N SER A 5 17.86 5.81 10.42
CA SER A 5 18.31 4.45 10.72
C SER A 5 17.26 3.42 10.35
N ALA A 6 17.73 2.34 9.72
CA ALA A 6 16.95 1.14 9.43
C ALA A 6 17.50 -0.07 10.19
N ASP A 7 18.32 0.14 11.24
CA ASP A 7 19.06 -0.94 11.91
C ASP A 7 18.15 -1.98 12.59
N ALA A 8 16.90 -1.61 12.90
CA ALA A 8 15.93 -2.53 13.51
C ALA A 8 15.10 -3.32 12.48
N ILE A 9 15.34 -3.15 11.18
CA ILE A 9 14.67 -3.88 10.10
C ILE A 9 15.70 -4.45 9.12
N SER A 10 15.32 -5.48 8.37
CA SER A 10 16.20 -6.06 7.34
C SER A 10 16.41 -5.10 6.14
N PRO A 11 17.51 -5.26 5.38
CA PRO A 11 17.70 -4.54 4.12
C PRO A 11 16.55 -4.74 3.12
N GLU A 12 15.94 -5.93 3.12
CA GLU A 12 14.77 -6.26 2.32
C GLU A 12 13.54 -5.48 2.78
N GLU A 13 13.32 -5.35 4.08
CA GLU A 13 12.27 -4.49 4.64
C GLU A 13 12.52 -3.01 4.36
N ALA A 14 13.77 -2.56 4.34
CA ALA A 14 14.11 -1.17 3.99
C ALA A 14 14.12 -0.91 2.47
N ARG A 15 13.88 -1.94 1.64
CA ARG A 15 14.01 -1.83 0.18
C ARG A 15 13.08 -0.77 -0.38
N GLY A 16 13.64 0.15 -1.15
CA GLY A 16 12.89 1.17 -1.86
C GLY A 16 12.65 2.47 -1.06
N CYS A 17 13.08 2.53 0.21
CA CYS A 17 12.86 3.71 1.05
C CYS A 17 13.54 4.99 0.54
N ARG A 18 14.54 4.85 -0.34
CA ARG A 18 15.25 5.97 -0.98
C ARG A 18 14.85 6.19 -2.42
N THR A 19 13.99 5.32 -2.97
CA THR A 19 13.63 5.31 -4.38
C THR A 19 12.49 6.29 -4.61
N ALA A 20 12.72 7.27 -5.48
CA ALA A 20 11.72 8.24 -5.90
C ALA A 20 11.32 8.02 -7.36
N GLN A 21 10.09 8.39 -7.65
CA GLN A 21 9.50 8.52 -8.97
C GLN A 21 8.70 9.82 -9.00
N PHE A 22 8.42 10.31 -10.20
CA PHE A 22 7.80 11.60 -10.41
C PHE A 22 6.62 11.47 -11.38
N LEU A 23 5.59 12.29 -11.14
CA LEU A 23 4.51 12.53 -12.09
C LEU A 23 4.89 13.76 -12.90
N VAL A 24 5.10 13.57 -14.19
CA VAL A 24 5.60 14.59 -15.11
C VAL A 24 4.50 14.92 -16.12
N HIS A 25 4.28 16.22 -16.35
CA HIS A 25 3.35 16.68 -17.37
C HIS A 25 3.88 16.28 -18.75
N LYS A 26 2.99 15.81 -19.62
CA LYS A 26 3.39 15.42 -20.98
C LYS A 26 3.73 16.68 -21.79
N PRO A 27 4.79 16.63 -22.62
CA PRO A 27 5.15 17.76 -23.46
C PRO A 27 4.02 18.08 -24.44
N GLU A 28 3.77 19.38 -24.64
CA GLU A 28 2.96 19.85 -25.77
C GLU A 28 3.84 20.01 -27.02
N PRO A 29 3.35 19.59 -28.21
CA PRO A 29 2.07 18.95 -28.47
C PRO A 29 2.05 17.44 -28.14
N ARG A 30 0.86 16.91 -27.81
CA ARG A 30 0.66 15.52 -27.35
C ARG A 30 1.16 14.44 -28.31
N ASP A 31 1.36 14.77 -29.58
CA ASP A 31 1.91 13.88 -30.62
C ASP A 31 3.41 13.60 -30.44
N GLN A 32 4.12 14.40 -29.65
CA GLN A 32 5.52 14.15 -29.28
C GLN A 32 5.65 13.09 -28.18
N TRP A 33 4.61 12.90 -27.37
CA TRP A 33 4.60 11.84 -26.36
C TRP A 33 4.30 10.49 -27.01
N GLN A 34 5.13 9.49 -26.72
CA GLN A 34 4.95 8.13 -27.21
C GLN A 34 5.03 7.13 -26.06
N ALA A 35 4.07 6.21 -26.04
CA ALA A 35 4.01 5.17 -25.03
C ALA A 35 5.20 4.20 -25.19
N ASP A 36 6.04 4.11 -24.16
CA ASP A 36 7.17 3.17 -24.10
C ASP A 36 6.74 1.79 -23.58
N GLN A 37 7.61 0.79 -23.47
CA GLN A 37 7.20 -0.54 -22.96
C GLN A 37 6.84 -0.55 -21.46
N LEU A 38 7.01 0.57 -20.76
CA LEU A 38 6.83 0.69 -19.31
C LEU A 38 5.59 1.52 -18.93
N HIS A 39 4.86 2.05 -19.92
CA HIS A 39 3.66 2.84 -19.69
C HIS A 39 2.56 2.01 -19.04
N GLN A 40 1.84 2.64 -18.13
CA GLN A 40 0.60 2.15 -17.56
C GLN A 40 -0.58 2.58 -18.45
N PRO A 41 -1.67 1.80 -18.51
CA PRO A 41 -2.82 2.13 -19.35
C PRO A 41 -3.41 3.53 -19.11
N TRP A 42 -3.41 4.00 -17.86
CA TRP A 42 -3.91 5.33 -17.50
C TRP A 42 -3.01 6.47 -18.01
N GLU A 43 -1.74 6.19 -18.31
CA GLU A 43 -0.82 7.18 -18.86
C GLU A 43 -1.14 7.49 -20.32
N ILE A 44 -1.90 6.68 -21.06
CA ILE A 44 -2.12 6.88 -22.50
C ILE A 44 -2.99 8.12 -22.75
N ASP A 45 -4.16 8.17 -22.12
CA ASP A 45 -5.19 9.19 -22.37
C ASP A 45 -5.07 10.44 -21.47
N GLY A 46 -4.20 10.39 -20.45
CA GLY A 46 -3.99 11.48 -19.50
C GLY A 46 -2.95 12.51 -19.94
N ASP A 47 -2.91 13.65 -19.24
CA ASP A 47 -1.90 14.71 -19.41
C ASP A 47 -0.60 14.44 -18.64
N TRP A 48 -0.57 13.37 -17.84
CA TRP A 48 0.52 13.06 -16.93
C TRP A 48 1.08 11.67 -17.22
N SER A 49 2.39 11.52 -17.05
CA SER A 49 3.09 10.24 -17.17
C SER A 49 4.07 10.04 -16.03
N LEU A 50 4.43 8.79 -15.75
CA LEU A 50 5.45 8.49 -14.75
C LEU A 50 6.84 8.76 -15.35
N SER A 51 7.77 9.25 -14.54
CA SER A 51 9.19 9.22 -14.88
C SER A 51 9.78 7.81 -14.73
N GLY A 52 11.05 7.64 -15.07
CA GLY A 52 11.87 6.56 -14.48
C GLY A 52 12.04 6.73 -12.97
N ILE A 53 12.90 5.93 -12.36
CA ILE A 53 13.18 6.00 -10.91
C ILE A 53 14.61 6.46 -10.62
N CYS A 54 14.82 7.02 -9.44
CA CYS A 54 16.15 7.33 -8.91
C CYS A 54 16.24 6.96 -7.44
N ASP A 55 17.46 6.72 -6.94
CA ASP A 55 17.71 6.55 -5.49
C ASP A 55 18.42 7.77 -4.94
N GLY A 56 17.90 8.32 -3.84
CA GLY A 56 18.51 9.46 -3.14
C GLY A 56 18.37 10.76 -3.92
N THR A 57 17.18 11.33 -3.90
CA THR A 57 16.90 12.66 -4.48
C THR A 57 17.83 13.71 -3.86
N PRO A 58 18.50 14.54 -4.67
CA PRO A 58 19.32 15.63 -4.16
C PRO A 58 18.47 16.62 -3.36
N SER A 59 19.13 17.39 -2.49
CA SER A 59 18.48 18.55 -1.90
C SER A 59 18.24 19.59 -2.99
N ARG A 60 17.14 20.35 -2.88
CA ARG A 60 16.73 21.40 -3.83
C ARG A 60 17.88 22.34 -4.23
N ASP A 61 18.72 22.70 -3.26
CA ASP A 61 19.84 23.63 -3.42
C ASP A 61 21.12 22.99 -4.00
N THR A 62 21.10 21.68 -4.28
CA THR A 62 22.29 20.91 -4.69
C THR A 62 22.20 20.30 -6.09
N GLY A 63 21.00 20.17 -6.65
CA GLY A 63 20.80 19.66 -8.01
C GLY A 63 19.40 19.10 -8.24
N ILE A 64 19.20 18.57 -9.45
CA ILE A 64 17.96 17.94 -9.91
C ILE A 64 18.14 16.41 -9.99
N PRO A 65 17.10 15.60 -9.70
CA PRO A 65 17.20 14.15 -9.78
C PRO A 65 17.27 13.64 -11.21
N THR A 66 18.27 12.79 -11.47
CA THR A 66 18.42 12.02 -12.71
C THR A 66 17.74 10.66 -12.59
N VAL A 67 16.78 10.36 -13.48
CA VAL A 67 15.95 9.15 -13.45
C VAL A 67 16.38 8.09 -14.46
N TRP A 68 16.04 6.84 -14.15
CA TRP A 68 16.40 5.68 -14.96
C TRP A 68 15.20 4.72 -15.14
N PRO A 69 14.90 4.26 -16.37
CA PRO A 69 15.36 4.85 -17.63
C PRO A 69 14.82 6.28 -17.80
N ALA A 70 15.45 7.08 -18.65
CA ALA A 70 14.82 8.30 -19.14
C ALA A 70 13.54 7.91 -19.90
N ARG A 71 12.43 8.56 -19.58
CA ARG A 71 11.13 8.34 -20.23
C ARG A 71 10.73 9.61 -20.94
N ASN A 72 10.20 9.50 -22.15
CA ASN A 72 9.82 10.65 -22.99
C ASN A 72 10.97 11.63 -23.26
N GLY A 73 12.22 11.15 -23.30
CA GLY A 73 13.40 12.00 -23.47
C GLY A 73 13.77 12.84 -22.23
N ILE A 74 13.10 12.62 -21.09
CA ILE A 74 13.34 13.33 -19.83
C ILE A 74 14.23 12.46 -18.94
N GLU A 75 15.48 12.87 -18.79
CA GLU A 75 16.47 12.23 -17.91
C GLU A 75 16.56 12.94 -16.56
N ASP A 76 16.53 14.27 -16.55
CA ASP A 76 16.55 15.08 -15.34
C ASP A 76 15.17 15.69 -15.10
N VAL A 77 14.65 15.56 -13.88
CA VAL A 77 13.26 15.91 -13.54
C VAL A 77 13.23 17.08 -12.56
N GLU A 78 12.73 18.23 -13.01
CA GLU A 78 12.42 19.36 -12.11
C GLU A 78 11.28 18.95 -11.16
N THR A 79 11.49 19.06 -9.85
CA THR A 79 10.54 18.53 -8.88
C THR A 79 10.62 19.23 -7.54
N ASP A 80 9.45 19.39 -6.91
CA ASP A 80 9.36 19.93 -5.57
C ASP A 80 8.08 19.51 -4.86
N ASN A 81 8.12 19.53 -3.53
CA ASN A 81 6.98 19.38 -2.64
C ASN A 81 6.25 20.70 -2.36
N VAL A 82 6.88 21.85 -2.66
CA VAL A 82 6.28 23.19 -2.50
C VAL A 82 6.71 24.10 -3.64
N ASP A 83 5.81 24.96 -4.12
CA ASP A 83 6.16 26.06 -5.01
C ASP A 83 6.91 27.14 -4.22
N ILE A 84 8.15 27.39 -4.61
CA ILE A 84 9.00 28.43 -4.01
C ILE A 84 8.96 29.75 -4.79
N GLY A 85 8.10 29.85 -5.81
CA GLY A 85 7.87 31.09 -6.54
C GLY A 85 9.07 31.56 -7.35
N VAL A 86 9.83 30.63 -7.96
CA VAL A 86 10.78 31.03 -9.01
C VAL A 86 9.97 31.66 -10.13
N GLN A 87 10.19 32.94 -10.39
CA GLN A 87 9.42 33.69 -11.39
C GLN A 87 9.44 32.95 -12.74
N ASP A 88 8.25 32.79 -13.34
CA ASP A 88 7.97 32.19 -14.66
C ASP A 88 7.89 30.65 -14.76
N THR A 89 7.97 29.87 -13.67
CA THR A 89 7.73 28.42 -13.74
C THR A 89 6.24 28.09 -13.64
N SER A 90 5.68 27.37 -14.62
CA SER A 90 4.31 26.85 -14.51
C SER A 90 4.26 25.75 -13.45
N PRO A 91 3.20 25.65 -12.61
CA PRO A 91 3.04 24.53 -11.67
C PRO A 91 3.13 23.16 -12.36
N ASP A 92 2.72 23.09 -13.63
CA ASP A 92 2.77 21.85 -14.43
C ASP A 92 4.18 21.47 -14.89
N ASP A 93 5.13 22.41 -14.88
CA ASP A 93 6.54 22.15 -15.19
C ASP A 93 7.29 21.52 -14.00
N ILE A 94 6.69 21.58 -12.79
CA ILE A 94 7.28 21.01 -11.58
C ILE A 94 6.64 19.64 -11.34
N ALA A 95 7.42 18.57 -11.47
CA ALA A 95 6.93 17.22 -11.25
C ALA A 95 6.62 16.94 -9.77
N MET A 96 5.59 16.14 -9.51
CA MET A 96 5.24 15.72 -8.15
C MET A 96 6.09 14.50 -7.73
N PRO A 97 6.89 14.59 -6.64
CA PRO A 97 7.71 13.47 -6.18
C PRO A 97 6.90 12.50 -5.29
N PHE A 98 7.17 11.21 -5.43
CA PHE A 98 6.64 10.16 -4.55
C PHE A 98 7.50 8.91 -4.56
N HIS A 99 7.30 8.04 -3.58
CA HIS A 99 7.79 6.66 -3.66
C HIS A 99 6.83 5.83 -4.52
N PRO A 100 7.31 4.94 -5.41
CA PRO A 100 6.45 4.04 -6.19
C PRO A 100 5.41 3.29 -5.33
N TRP A 101 5.80 2.82 -4.16
CA TRP A 101 4.91 2.13 -3.22
C TRP A 101 3.79 3.03 -2.67
N CYS A 102 4.06 4.32 -2.43
CA CYS A 102 3.01 5.26 -2.00
C CYS A 102 2.01 5.51 -3.12
N PHE A 103 2.51 5.67 -4.36
CA PHE A 103 1.65 5.88 -5.52
C PHE A 103 0.83 4.63 -5.86
N ASP A 104 1.35 3.43 -5.60
CA ASP A 104 0.62 2.17 -5.73
C ASP A 104 -0.60 2.12 -4.79
N ILE A 105 -0.41 2.51 -3.52
CA ILE A 105 -1.49 2.64 -2.53
C ILE A 105 -2.51 3.70 -2.98
N PHE A 106 -2.06 4.84 -3.51
CA PHE A 106 -2.94 5.83 -4.14
C PHE A 106 -3.73 5.23 -5.30
N CYS A 107 -3.08 4.52 -6.23
CA CYS A 107 -3.76 3.87 -7.36
C CYS A 107 -4.84 2.90 -6.87
N ARG A 108 -4.58 2.20 -5.77
CA ARG A 108 -5.54 1.29 -5.14
C ARG A 108 -6.74 2.05 -4.61
N GLN A 109 -6.55 3.04 -3.74
CA GLN A 109 -7.64 3.85 -3.21
C GLN A 109 -8.40 4.61 -4.30
N SER A 110 -7.69 5.15 -5.27
CA SER A 110 -8.29 5.88 -6.38
C SER A 110 -9.25 5.00 -7.18
N LYS A 111 -8.88 3.75 -7.48
CA LYS A 111 -9.78 2.79 -8.15
C LYS A 111 -11.05 2.54 -7.35
N ILE A 112 -10.94 2.44 -6.03
CA ILE A 112 -12.10 2.20 -5.16
C ILE A 112 -13.02 3.42 -5.14
N GLN A 113 -12.43 4.61 -5.04
CA GLN A 113 -13.16 5.84 -4.74
C GLN A 113 -13.64 6.59 -6.00
N PHE A 114 -12.97 6.38 -7.14
CA PHE A 114 -13.23 7.06 -8.41
C PHE A 114 -13.44 6.10 -9.59
N GLN A 115 -13.37 4.77 -9.38
CA GLN A 115 -13.43 3.75 -10.45
C GLN A 115 -12.33 3.86 -11.53
N ARG A 116 -11.31 4.70 -11.28
CA ARG A 116 -10.14 4.94 -12.12
C ARG A 116 -8.97 5.45 -11.30
N ILE A 117 -7.78 5.52 -11.88
CA ILE A 117 -6.65 6.23 -11.27
C ILE A 117 -6.78 7.72 -11.64
N ASN A 118 -7.20 8.56 -10.68
CA ASN A 118 -7.54 9.98 -10.88
C ASN A 118 -6.30 10.87 -10.74
N VAL A 119 -5.33 10.71 -11.66
CA VAL A 119 -4.08 11.49 -11.66
C VAL A 119 -4.32 12.96 -11.96
N SER A 120 -5.29 13.29 -12.82
CA SER A 120 -5.68 14.68 -13.08
C SER A 120 -6.21 15.36 -11.81
N GLY A 121 -7.06 14.67 -11.05
CA GLY A 121 -7.54 15.15 -9.75
C GLY A 121 -6.40 15.31 -8.74
N LEU A 122 -5.47 14.35 -8.69
CA LEU A 122 -4.27 14.41 -7.85
C LEU A 122 -3.42 15.66 -8.14
N MET A 123 -3.14 15.93 -9.42
CA MET A 123 -2.35 17.10 -9.82
C MET A 123 -3.11 18.42 -9.66
N THR A 124 -4.43 18.41 -9.87
CA THR A 124 -5.28 19.58 -9.59
C THR A 124 -5.23 19.95 -8.11
N TRP A 125 -5.39 18.96 -7.21
CA TRP A 125 -5.26 19.19 -5.77
C TRP A 125 -3.85 19.66 -5.41
N ARG A 126 -2.81 18.98 -5.93
CA ARG A 126 -1.42 19.37 -5.68
C ARG A 126 -1.22 20.82 -6.03
N ASN A 127 -1.56 21.25 -7.26
CA ASN A 127 -1.37 22.62 -7.73
C ASN A 127 -2.20 23.65 -6.93
N ALA A 128 -3.39 23.28 -6.45
CA ALA A 128 -4.22 24.16 -5.63
C ALA A 128 -3.70 24.35 -4.19
N GLU A 129 -2.93 23.39 -3.69
CA GLU A 129 -2.38 23.37 -2.33
C GLU A 129 -0.84 23.24 -2.36
N PHE A 130 -0.20 23.87 -3.35
CA PHE A 130 1.24 23.72 -3.64
C PHE A 130 2.12 24.76 -2.95
N ASP A 131 1.86 25.10 -1.70
CA ASP A 131 2.64 26.11 -0.97
C ASP A 131 3.14 25.60 0.40
N TRP A 132 4.03 26.36 1.03
CA TRP A 132 4.61 26.00 2.33
C TRP A 132 3.59 25.82 3.46
N VAL A 133 2.53 26.63 3.47
CA VAL A 133 1.49 26.57 4.50
C VAL A 133 0.64 25.31 4.29
N ALA A 134 0.23 25.06 3.05
CA ALA A 134 -0.52 23.87 2.69
C ALA A 134 0.28 22.59 2.98
N PHE A 135 1.57 22.56 2.61
CA PHE A 135 2.46 21.44 2.87
C PHE A 135 2.64 21.17 4.37
N GLY A 136 2.91 22.22 5.17
CA GLY A 136 3.08 22.09 6.62
C GLY A 136 1.80 21.73 7.37
N SER A 137 0.63 22.11 6.83
CA SER A 137 -0.67 21.83 7.44
C SER A 137 -1.25 20.45 7.07
N PHE A 138 -0.61 19.68 6.18
CA PHE A 138 -1.07 18.33 5.83
C PHE A 138 -1.07 17.43 7.08
N PRO A 139 -2.17 16.70 7.38
CA PRO A 139 -2.34 15.98 8.64
C PRO A 139 -1.58 14.63 8.64
N ARG A 140 -0.25 14.71 8.61
CA ARG A 140 0.64 13.54 8.74
C ARG A 140 0.61 12.96 10.15
N ALA A 141 0.96 11.68 10.26
CA ALA A 141 1.25 11.03 11.53
C ALA A 141 2.30 11.80 12.35
N GLU A 142 2.18 11.76 13.68
CA GLU A 142 3.02 12.54 14.59
C GLU A 142 4.50 12.16 14.49
N GLU A 143 4.79 10.88 14.29
CA GLU A 143 6.14 10.36 14.08
C GLU A 143 6.78 10.97 12.83
N VAL A 144 6.01 11.20 11.76
CA VAL A 144 6.52 11.87 10.56
C VAL A 144 6.81 13.33 10.87
N LYS A 145 5.86 14.05 11.47
CA LYS A 145 6.03 15.48 11.79
C LYS A 145 7.21 15.75 12.70
N THR A 146 7.43 14.88 13.67
CA THR A 146 8.49 15.05 14.66
C THR A 146 9.85 14.48 14.22
N SER A 147 9.90 13.76 13.10
CA SER A 147 11.12 13.27 12.48
C SER A 147 11.52 14.06 11.23
N GLN A 148 10.60 14.83 10.63
CA GLN A 148 10.80 15.61 9.42
C GLN A 148 11.28 17.04 9.75
N GLU A 149 12.59 17.28 9.62
CA GLU A 149 13.17 18.62 9.60
C GLU A 149 13.98 18.83 8.30
N GLN A 150 15.00 19.70 8.30
CA GLN A 150 15.98 19.75 7.20
C GLN A 150 16.66 18.39 6.98
N TRP A 151 16.83 17.62 8.06
CA TRP A 151 17.32 16.26 8.05
C TRP A 151 16.30 15.36 8.75
N TRP A 152 16.17 14.13 8.28
CA TRP A 152 15.32 13.15 8.94
C TRP A 152 15.97 12.65 10.22
N SER A 153 15.30 12.86 11.36
CA SER A 153 15.75 12.43 12.68
C SER A 153 15.10 11.11 13.07
N HIS A 154 15.90 10.05 13.21
CA HIS A 154 15.42 8.73 13.63
C HIS A 154 15.08 8.70 15.12
N LYS A 155 13.93 8.11 15.44
CA LYS A 155 13.52 7.79 16.80
C LYS A 155 13.35 6.27 16.93
N PRO A 156 13.92 5.62 17.96
CA PRO A 156 13.70 4.20 18.17
C PRO A 156 12.21 3.84 18.20
N GLY A 157 11.81 2.81 17.47
CA GLY A 157 10.42 2.36 17.33
C GLY A 157 9.70 2.92 16.09
N THR A 158 10.28 3.93 15.42
CA THR A 158 9.72 4.55 14.22
C THR A 158 10.36 4.04 12.92
N GLU A 159 11.01 2.87 12.96
CA GLU A 159 11.65 2.25 11.79
C GLU A 159 10.64 1.86 10.71
N TYR A 160 9.36 1.76 11.07
CA TYR A 160 8.30 1.60 10.08
C TYR A 160 8.21 2.77 9.09
N LEU A 161 8.73 3.96 9.39
CA LEU A 161 8.73 5.06 8.41
C LEU A 161 9.56 4.75 7.16
N VAL A 162 10.55 3.87 7.28
CA VAL A 162 11.45 3.46 6.18
C VAL A 162 11.23 2.01 5.74
N SER A 163 10.23 1.31 6.28
CA SER A 163 9.89 -0.05 5.86
C SER A 163 9.07 -0.04 4.57
N ASN A 164 9.22 -1.08 3.75
CA ASN A 164 8.48 -1.24 2.51
C ASN A 164 7.03 -1.63 2.84
N PRO A 165 6.02 -0.85 2.41
CA PRO A 165 4.64 -1.13 2.78
C PRO A 165 4.03 -2.33 2.02
N LEU A 166 4.63 -2.75 0.91
CA LEU A 166 4.17 -3.90 0.12
C LEU A 166 4.88 -5.20 0.50
N TYR A 167 6.05 -5.12 1.13
CA TYR A 167 6.79 -6.27 1.64
C TYR A 167 6.70 -6.34 3.17
N VAL A 168 5.91 -7.29 3.69
CA VAL A 168 5.68 -7.44 5.14
C VAL A 168 6.08 -8.86 5.57
N PRO A 169 7.31 -9.08 6.05
CA PRO A 169 7.72 -10.37 6.58
C PRO A 169 6.80 -10.85 7.71
N GLY A 170 6.50 -12.15 7.76
CA GLY A 170 5.64 -12.74 8.78
C GLY A 170 4.13 -12.55 8.55
N LEU A 171 3.72 -11.59 7.71
CA LEU A 171 2.30 -11.39 7.39
C LEU A 171 1.73 -12.59 6.62
N PRO A 172 2.35 -13.10 5.53
CA PRO A 172 1.83 -14.26 4.82
C PRO A 172 1.59 -15.47 5.75
N GLU A 173 2.51 -15.74 6.66
CA GLU A 173 2.42 -16.84 7.62
C GLU A 173 1.23 -16.65 8.57
N ILE A 174 1.05 -15.43 9.10
CA ILE A 174 -0.11 -15.09 9.94
C ILE A 174 -1.42 -15.33 9.18
N LEU A 175 -1.51 -14.81 7.96
CA LEU A 175 -2.72 -14.87 7.14
C LEU A 175 -3.07 -16.30 6.73
N LEU A 176 -2.09 -17.05 6.20
CA LEU A 176 -2.29 -18.43 5.76
C LEU A 176 -2.64 -19.36 6.93
N SER A 177 -2.10 -19.11 8.13
CA SER A 177 -2.46 -19.89 9.32
C SER A 177 -3.93 -19.74 9.75
N ALA A 178 -4.62 -18.70 9.27
CA ALA A 178 -6.03 -18.45 9.55
C ALA A 178 -6.98 -19.07 8.50
N VAL A 179 -6.45 -19.61 7.40
CA VAL A 179 -7.25 -20.32 6.40
C VAL A 179 -7.45 -21.77 6.86
N LYS A 180 -8.70 -22.24 6.84
CA LYS A 180 -9.00 -23.65 7.12
C LYS A 180 -8.60 -24.49 5.91
N ASP A 181 -7.77 -25.51 6.13
CA ASP A 181 -7.43 -26.50 5.09
C ASP A 181 -8.67 -27.35 4.78
N GLU A 182 -9.22 -27.22 3.58
CA GLU A 182 -10.22 -28.17 3.04
C GLU A 182 -9.52 -29.35 2.32
N GLY A 183 -8.33 -29.74 2.78
CA GLY A 183 -7.33 -30.46 2.00
C GLY A 183 -6.75 -31.73 2.61
N LEU A 184 -7.45 -32.42 3.52
CA LEU A 184 -7.33 -33.87 3.70
C LEU A 184 -8.72 -34.38 4.06
N GLY A 185 -9.29 -35.20 3.19
CA GLY A 185 -10.51 -35.95 3.49
C GLY A 185 -10.29 -36.80 4.73
N VAL A 186 -10.69 -36.27 5.89
CA VAL A 186 -11.09 -37.12 7.00
C VAL A 186 -12.36 -37.79 6.51
N SER A 187 -12.20 -39.04 6.08
CA SER A 187 -13.28 -40.01 5.97
C SER A 187 -14.27 -39.73 7.09
N CYS A 188 -15.47 -39.27 6.74
CA CYS A 188 -16.60 -39.34 7.65
C CYS A 188 -16.82 -40.83 7.95
N ASP A 189 -16.18 -41.34 8.99
CA ASP A 189 -16.70 -42.49 9.70
C ASP A 189 -17.98 -42.02 10.40
N PRO A 190 -19.17 -42.51 10.02
CA PRO A 190 -20.45 -42.02 10.55
C PRO A 190 -20.73 -42.41 12.01
N TYR A 191 -19.69 -42.74 12.80
CA TYR A 191 -19.86 -43.39 14.10
C TYR A 191 -19.18 -42.71 15.30
N ASP A 192 -18.47 -41.59 15.12
CA ASP A 192 -17.84 -40.88 16.25
C ASP A 192 -18.45 -39.49 16.56
N GLU A 193 -19.66 -39.20 16.04
CA GLU A 193 -20.49 -38.08 16.54
C GLU A 193 -21.24 -38.40 17.85
N THR A 194 -21.02 -39.58 18.44
CA THR A 194 -21.77 -40.02 19.63
C THR A 194 -20.99 -40.02 20.95
N ARG A 195 -19.83 -39.35 21.04
CA ARG A 195 -19.04 -39.35 22.30
C ARG A 195 -18.56 -38.01 22.86
N SER A 196 -19.20 -36.89 22.49
CA SER A 196 -19.13 -35.65 23.28
C SER A 196 -20.49 -35.04 23.62
N SER A 197 -21.53 -35.88 23.58
CA SER A 197 -22.89 -35.52 23.96
C SER A 197 -23.37 -36.48 25.05
N GLN A 198 -22.83 -36.35 26.27
CA GLN A 198 -23.51 -36.63 27.54
C GLN A 198 -22.49 -36.64 28.70
N SER A 199 -22.51 -35.56 29.48
CA SER A 199 -22.94 -35.58 30.90
C SER A 199 -22.12 -34.61 31.75
N ALA A 200 -22.65 -33.40 31.87
CA ALA A 200 -22.58 -32.67 33.13
C ALA A 200 -24.00 -32.20 33.43
N THR A 201 -24.83 -33.09 33.98
CA THR A 201 -25.95 -32.70 34.82
C THR A 201 -25.40 -31.98 36.06
N ASN A 202 -24.99 -30.73 35.89
CA ASN A 202 -24.93 -29.78 36.99
C ASN A 202 -26.13 -28.85 36.81
N ARG A 203 -27.23 -29.22 37.46
CA ARG A 203 -28.22 -28.24 37.90
C ARG A 203 -27.48 -27.24 38.76
N HIS A 204 -27.10 -26.12 38.16
CA HIS A 204 -26.59 -24.99 38.92
C HIS A 204 -27.75 -24.43 39.74
N THR A 205 -27.61 -24.55 41.06
CA THR A 205 -28.33 -23.77 42.04
C THR A 205 -28.30 -22.29 41.65
N PRO A 206 -29.43 -21.57 41.75
CA PRO A 206 -29.44 -20.13 41.48
C PRO A 206 -28.63 -19.45 42.58
N SER A 207 -27.40 -19.10 42.25
CA SER A 207 -26.62 -18.12 43.00
C SER A 207 -27.36 -16.79 42.85
N HIS A 208 -28.12 -16.43 43.88
CA HIS A 208 -28.68 -15.11 44.07
C HIS A 208 -27.54 -14.10 44.23
N ASN A 209 -27.01 -13.56 43.11
CA ASN A 209 -26.39 -12.22 43.02
C ASN A 209 -25.85 -11.81 41.63
N SER A 210 -26.06 -12.57 40.55
CA SER A 210 -25.81 -12.06 39.20
C SER A 210 -27.01 -11.24 38.74
N GLN A 211 -26.86 -9.93 38.64
CA GLN A 211 -27.74 -9.06 37.85
C GLN A 211 -28.02 -9.79 36.53
N ALA A 212 -29.30 -10.12 36.27
CA ALA A 212 -29.67 -10.88 35.09
C ALA A 212 -29.08 -10.20 33.85
N ASP A 213 -28.37 -10.97 33.02
CA ASP A 213 -27.81 -10.46 31.78
C ASP A 213 -28.96 -10.14 30.82
N ILE A 214 -29.43 -8.90 30.85
CA ILE A 214 -30.58 -8.44 30.04
C ILE A 214 -30.31 -8.65 28.56
N LEU A 215 -29.04 -8.62 28.13
CA LEU A 215 -28.67 -8.78 26.72
C LEU A 215 -28.84 -10.22 26.25
N SER A 216 -28.68 -11.21 27.14
CA SER A 216 -28.96 -12.63 26.83
C SER A 216 -30.44 -12.91 26.51
N VAL A 217 -31.35 -11.99 26.86
CA VAL A 217 -32.79 -12.12 26.59
C VAL A 217 -33.17 -11.58 25.19
N LEU A 218 -32.27 -10.83 24.55
CA LEU A 218 -32.52 -10.24 23.24
C LEU A 218 -32.45 -11.31 22.14
N PRO A 219 -33.27 -11.22 21.09
CA PRO A 219 -33.11 -12.05 19.89
C PRO A 219 -31.73 -11.85 19.24
N ALA A 220 -31.20 -12.90 18.62
CA ALA A 220 -29.88 -12.89 18.00
C ALA A 220 -29.72 -11.75 16.97
N GLU A 221 -30.78 -11.39 16.26
CA GLU A 221 -30.78 -10.28 15.30
C GLU A 221 -30.51 -8.93 15.98
N ILE A 222 -31.12 -8.70 17.14
CA ILE A 222 -30.93 -7.46 17.91
C ILE A 222 -29.53 -7.43 18.53
N GLN A 223 -29.03 -8.57 19.00
CA GLN A 223 -27.65 -8.68 19.47
C GLN A 223 -26.64 -8.36 18.36
N LEU A 224 -26.85 -8.88 17.15
CA LEU A 224 -26.01 -8.57 15.99
C LEU A 224 -26.11 -7.10 15.57
N MET A 225 -27.30 -6.49 15.63
CA MET A 225 -27.47 -5.06 15.40
C MET A 225 -26.70 -4.21 16.42
N ILE A 226 -26.67 -4.61 17.70
CA ILE A 226 -25.86 -3.92 18.73
C ILE A 226 -24.38 -4.03 18.35
N ILE A 227 -23.92 -5.24 18.06
CA ILE A 227 -22.54 -5.53 17.64
C ILE A 227 -22.15 -4.72 16.40
N ASP A 228 -23.10 -4.45 15.50
CA ASP A 228 -22.84 -3.65 14.30
C ASP A 228 -22.37 -2.22 14.59
N TYR A 229 -22.69 -1.65 15.75
CA TYR A 229 -22.21 -0.33 16.15
C TYR A 229 -20.87 -0.35 16.90
N LEU A 230 -20.37 -1.53 17.31
CA LEU A 230 -19.23 -1.65 18.22
C LEU A 230 -17.91 -1.94 17.51
N GLY A 231 -16.81 -1.36 18.01
CA GLY A 231 -15.42 -1.69 17.66
C GLY A 231 -14.93 -2.99 18.27
N SER A 232 -13.79 -3.51 17.82
CA SER A 232 -13.17 -4.72 18.39
C SER A 232 -12.89 -4.59 19.89
N SER A 233 -12.47 -3.41 20.35
CA SER A 233 -12.26 -3.15 21.78
C SER A 233 -13.56 -3.19 22.57
N ASP A 234 -14.63 -2.56 22.07
CA ASP A 234 -15.93 -2.53 22.74
C ASP A 234 -16.57 -3.91 22.78
N ILE A 235 -16.41 -4.69 21.70
CA ILE A 235 -16.86 -6.09 21.64
C ILE A 235 -16.13 -6.94 22.68
N THR A 236 -14.83 -6.71 22.87
CA THR A 236 -14.06 -7.40 23.91
C THR A 236 -14.60 -7.05 25.30
N SER A 237 -14.82 -5.76 25.59
CA SER A 237 -15.44 -5.33 26.84
C SER A 237 -16.85 -5.91 27.04
N LEU A 238 -17.65 -5.97 25.98
CA LEU A 238 -18.98 -6.55 26.00
C LEU A 238 -18.95 -8.05 26.28
N SER A 239 -18.01 -8.78 25.69
CA SER A 239 -17.85 -10.23 25.93
C SER A 239 -17.43 -10.58 27.36
N ILE A 240 -16.81 -9.64 28.08
CA ILE A 240 -16.50 -9.76 29.51
C ILE A 240 -17.76 -9.51 30.35
N ALA A 241 -18.58 -8.54 29.94
CA ALA A 241 -19.80 -8.14 30.65
C ALA A 241 -20.96 -9.13 30.45
N SER A 242 -21.05 -9.76 29.28
CA SER A 242 -22.13 -10.66 28.89
C SER A 242 -21.57 -11.87 28.12
N ARG A 243 -21.89 -13.07 28.61
CA ARG A 243 -21.41 -14.33 28.00
C ARG A 243 -22.02 -14.58 26.62
N GLU A 244 -23.14 -13.95 26.31
CA GLU A 244 -23.81 -14.11 25.02
C GLU A 244 -22.92 -13.64 23.85
N PHE A 245 -22.01 -12.70 24.10
CA PHE A 245 -21.12 -12.13 23.07
C PHE A 245 -19.73 -12.78 23.02
N THR A 246 -19.52 -13.94 23.65
CA THR A 246 -18.22 -14.63 23.55
C THR A 246 -18.06 -15.37 22.23
N GLU A 247 -19.15 -15.88 21.66
CA GLU A 247 -19.16 -16.69 20.43
C GLU A 247 -19.88 -15.93 19.31
N LEU A 248 -19.16 -15.02 18.65
CA LEU A 248 -19.70 -14.21 17.56
C LEU A 248 -19.50 -14.86 16.19
N PRO A 249 -20.47 -14.73 15.25
CA PRO A 249 -20.31 -15.22 13.89
C PRO A 249 -19.06 -14.68 13.19
N ASN A 250 -18.43 -15.51 12.35
CA ASN A 250 -17.23 -15.14 11.59
C ASN A 250 -17.41 -13.87 10.72
N SER A 251 -18.64 -13.60 10.26
CA SER A 251 -19.00 -12.39 9.52
C SER A 251 -18.80 -11.09 10.31
N VAL A 252 -18.99 -11.13 11.64
CA VAL A 252 -18.73 -9.98 12.52
C VAL A 252 -17.25 -9.65 12.49
N TRP A 253 -16.39 -10.65 12.64
CA TRP A 253 -14.95 -10.47 12.63
C TRP A 253 -14.43 -10.02 11.27
N TYR A 254 -14.98 -10.55 10.17
CA TYR A 254 -14.68 -10.07 8.81
C TYR A 254 -14.96 -8.57 8.68
N ARG A 255 -16.15 -8.13 9.12
CA ARG A 255 -16.56 -6.72 9.10
C ARG A 255 -15.61 -5.85 9.93
N LEU A 256 -15.19 -6.31 11.11
CA LEU A 256 -14.20 -5.59 11.93
C LEU A 256 -12.86 -5.46 11.22
N VAL A 257 -12.33 -6.54 10.64
CA VAL A 257 -11.09 -6.51 9.83
C VAL A 257 -11.22 -5.48 8.70
N ARG A 258 -12.34 -5.49 7.97
CA ARG A 258 -12.57 -4.55 6.86
C ARG A 258 -12.70 -3.09 7.31
N ARG A 259 -13.31 -2.85 8.47
CA ARG A 259 -13.55 -1.50 8.98
C ARG A 259 -12.34 -0.91 9.71
N GLU A 260 -11.64 -1.72 10.50
CA GLU A 260 -10.54 -1.29 11.36
C GLU A 260 -9.16 -1.46 10.71
N MET A 261 -9.05 -2.28 9.66
CA MET A 261 -7.83 -2.46 8.88
C MET A 261 -8.12 -2.38 7.37
N PRO A 262 -8.67 -1.27 6.85
CA PRO A 262 -8.92 -1.12 5.41
C PRO A 262 -7.65 -1.27 4.57
N TRP A 263 -6.47 -0.97 5.11
CA TRP A 263 -5.17 -1.21 4.46
C TRP A 263 -4.77 -2.69 4.35
N LEU A 264 -5.47 -3.63 4.98
CA LEU A 264 -5.23 -5.07 4.84
C LEU A 264 -5.97 -5.61 3.60
N TRP A 265 -5.40 -5.37 2.43
CA TRP A 265 -6.03 -5.71 1.15
C TRP A 265 -6.02 -7.19 0.76
N GLU A 266 -5.33 -8.02 1.52
CA GLU A 266 -5.42 -9.46 1.47
C GLU A 266 -6.81 -9.95 1.89
N ALA A 267 -7.53 -9.14 2.68
CA ALA A 267 -8.91 -9.41 3.15
C ALA A 267 -10.02 -8.91 2.18
N TRP A 268 -9.63 -8.29 1.08
CA TRP A 268 -10.59 -7.67 0.16
C TRP A 268 -11.08 -8.68 -0.88
N ASP A 269 -12.37 -8.62 -1.21
CA ASP A 269 -12.91 -9.43 -2.30
C ASP A 269 -12.37 -8.92 -3.65
N GLU A 270 -12.14 -9.84 -4.59
CA GLU A 270 -11.64 -9.49 -5.93
C GLU A 270 -12.60 -8.58 -6.70
N SER A 271 -13.91 -8.71 -6.42
CA SER A 271 -14.94 -7.87 -7.03
C SER A 271 -14.88 -6.41 -6.58
N GLU A 272 -14.27 -6.11 -5.44
CA GLU A 272 -14.24 -4.75 -4.88
C GLU A 272 -13.15 -3.88 -5.51
N CYS A 273 -11.97 -4.46 -5.77
CA CYS A 273 -10.85 -3.71 -6.33
C CYS A 273 -9.85 -4.64 -7.02
N LYS A 274 -9.93 -4.70 -8.35
CA LYS A 274 -8.89 -5.31 -9.18
C LYS A 274 -7.67 -4.38 -9.28
N HIS A 275 -6.65 -4.69 -8.51
CA HIS A 275 -5.41 -3.92 -8.48
C HIS A 275 -4.20 -4.86 -8.56
N SER A 276 -3.37 -4.62 -9.57
CA SER A 276 -2.05 -5.23 -9.72
C SER A 276 -1.01 -4.14 -9.44
N PRO A 277 -0.02 -4.40 -8.57
CA PRO A 277 0.98 -3.39 -8.26
C PRO A 277 1.76 -2.98 -9.49
N SER A 278 2.21 -1.73 -9.51
CA SER A 278 3.09 -1.25 -10.57
C SER A 278 4.43 -2.00 -10.57
N LEU A 279 4.99 -2.24 -11.76
CA LEU A 279 6.34 -2.82 -11.92
C LEU A 279 7.40 -2.04 -11.14
N TRP A 280 7.21 -0.71 -11.02
CA TRP A 280 8.10 0.21 -10.30
C TRP A 280 8.22 -0.09 -8.81
N THR A 281 7.31 -0.88 -8.25
CA THR A 281 7.36 -1.32 -6.85
C THR A 281 8.25 -2.55 -6.62
N ASN A 282 8.75 -3.19 -7.69
CA ASN A 282 9.53 -4.42 -7.64
C ASN A 282 10.90 -4.32 -8.33
N VAL A 283 11.29 -3.13 -8.79
CA VAL A 283 12.58 -2.86 -9.41
C VAL A 283 13.38 -1.87 -8.58
N THR A 284 14.68 -2.06 -8.55
CA THR A 284 15.62 -1.10 -7.95
C THR A 284 16.28 -0.25 -9.01
N THR A 285 16.68 0.98 -8.62
CA THR A 285 17.44 1.86 -9.52
C THR A 285 18.74 1.20 -9.98
N ALA A 286 19.38 0.37 -9.14
CA ALA A 286 20.60 -0.36 -9.49
C ALA A 286 20.37 -1.40 -10.60
N GLU A 287 19.31 -2.19 -10.51
CA GLU A 287 18.93 -3.18 -11.53
C GLU A 287 18.65 -2.50 -12.88
N ILE A 288 17.87 -1.42 -12.87
CA ILE A 288 17.57 -0.66 -14.08
C ILE A 288 18.85 -0.06 -14.68
N LYS A 289 19.70 0.58 -13.87
CA LYS A 289 20.98 1.14 -14.34
C LYS A 289 21.88 0.07 -14.96
N SER A 290 21.87 -1.16 -14.43
CA SER A 290 22.61 -2.28 -14.99
C SER A 290 22.07 -2.66 -16.38
N VAL A 291 20.75 -2.81 -16.51
CA VAL A 291 20.10 -3.12 -17.79
C VAL A 291 20.31 -2.01 -18.81
N VAL A 292 20.12 -0.74 -18.45
CA VAL A 292 20.33 0.41 -19.33
C VAL A 292 21.79 0.49 -19.81
N ARG A 293 22.77 0.23 -18.94
CA ARG A 293 24.19 0.16 -19.33
C ARG A 293 24.48 -1.00 -20.28
N ALA A 294 23.90 -2.18 -20.04
CA ALA A 294 24.05 -3.34 -20.91
C ALA A 294 23.47 -3.05 -22.31
N ARG A 295 22.26 -2.47 -22.36
CA ARG A 295 21.60 -2.04 -23.61
C ARG A 295 22.46 -1.03 -24.36
N SER A 296 22.92 0.01 -23.69
CA SER A 296 23.74 1.07 -24.29
C SER A 296 25.07 0.53 -24.85
N THR A 297 25.74 -0.34 -24.10
CA THR A 297 27.00 -0.97 -24.55
C THR A 297 26.78 -1.84 -25.78
N TYR A 298 25.72 -2.64 -25.77
CA TYR A 298 25.41 -3.54 -26.88
C TYR A 298 24.94 -2.81 -28.13
N ALA A 299 24.09 -1.78 -27.97
CA ALA A 299 23.64 -0.95 -29.08
C ALA A 299 24.83 -0.24 -29.76
N LYS A 300 25.79 0.29 -28.98
CA LYS A 300 27.03 0.88 -29.52
C LYS A 300 27.83 -0.11 -30.36
N ALA A 301 28.02 -1.34 -29.88
CA ALA A 301 28.71 -2.38 -30.63
C ALA A 301 27.98 -2.74 -31.95
N LEU A 302 26.64 -2.79 -31.94
CA LEU A 302 25.86 -3.04 -33.16
C LEU A 302 25.97 -1.88 -34.16
N CYS A 303 26.01 -0.63 -33.70
CA CYS A 303 26.20 0.53 -34.57
C CYS A 303 27.56 0.49 -35.30
N GLU A 304 28.60 -0.07 -34.66
CA GLU A 304 29.90 -0.32 -35.31
C GLU A 304 29.78 -1.37 -36.44
N ASP A 305 28.89 -2.35 -36.26
CA ASP A 305 28.58 -3.45 -37.19
C ASP A 305 27.47 -3.09 -38.22
N VAL A 306 27.39 -1.82 -38.64
CA VAL A 306 26.52 -1.30 -39.72
C VAL A 306 25.02 -1.19 -39.37
N TYR A 307 24.62 -1.37 -38.10
CA TYR A 307 23.23 -1.10 -37.71
C TYR A 307 22.96 0.41 -37.62
N THR A 308 21.72 0.82 -37.96
CA THR A 308 21.24 2.14 -37.57
C THR A 308 21.03 2.19 -36.05
N GLU A 309 21.18 3.37 -35.45
CA GLU A 309 21.00 3.57 -34.00
C GLU A 309 19.67 2.99 -33.50
N HIS A 310 18.57 3.35 -34.15
CA HIS A 310 17.26 2.84 -33.80
C HIS A 310 17.13 1.31 -33.93
N ALA A 311 17.76 0.70 -34.94
CA ALA A 311 17.74 -0.76 -35.08
C ALA A 311 18.57 -1.43 -33.98
N ALA A 312 19.73 -0.87 -33.65
CA ALA A 312 20.61 -1.35 -32.59
C ALA A 312 19.93 -1.27 -31.21
N GLU A 313 19.23 -0.17 -30.91
CA GLU A 313 18.46 0.01 -29.69
C GLU A 313 17.38 -1.06 -29.54
N ARG A 314 16.55 -1.29 -30.57
CA ARG A 314 15.50 -2.32 -30.50
C ARG A 314 16.05 -3.73 -30.29
N VAL A 315 17.17 -4.06 -30.94
CA VAL A 315 17.83 -5.37 -30.74
C VAL A 315 18.41 -5.47 -29.33
N ALA A 316 18.98 -4.39 -28.80
CA ALA A 316 19.48 -4.33 -27.43
C ALA A 316 18.36 -4.47 -26.39
N GLU A 317 17.22 -3.81 -26.59
CA GLU A 317 16.03 -3.95 -25.74
C GLU A 317 15.51 -5.38 -25.72
N TYR A 318 15.41 -6.02 -26.89
CA TYR A 318 15.02 -7.42 -27.01
C TYR A 318 16.01 -8.36 -26.33
N ARG A 319 17.32 -8.09 -26.44
CA ARG A 319 18.38 -8.94 -25.88
C ARG A 319 18.51 -8.81 -24.36
N PHE A 320 18.22 -7.63 -23.82
CA PHE A 320 18.30 -7.29 -22.41
C PHE A 320 16.95 -6.72 -21.93
N PRO A 321 15.90 -7.55 -21.84
CA PRO A 321 14.60 -7.10 -21.34
C PRO A 321 14.70 -6.71 -19.86
N LEU A 322 13.87 -5.75 -19.43
CA LEU A 322 13.71 -5.45 -18.01
C LEU A 322 12.81 -6.52 -17.41
N SER A 323 13.40 -7.61 -16.94
CA SER A 323 12.67 -8.70 -16.30
C SER A 323 12.25 -8.32 -14.88
N VAL A 324 10.95 -8.19 -14.65
CA VAL A 324 10.39 -7.92 -13.32
C VAL A 324 9.57 -9.12 -12.89
N ILE A 325 9.95 -9.73 -11.76
CA ILE A 325 9.17 -10.80 -11.14
C ILE A 325 8.28 -10.14 -10.10
N MET A 326 6.97 -10.17 -10.34
CA MET A 326 5.99 -9.70 -9.38
C MET A 326 5.75 -10.81 -8.35
N PRO A 327 5.83 -10.52 -7.04
CA PRO A 327 5.54 -11.51 -6.02
C PRO A 327 4.05 -11.86 -6.03
N ASP A 328 3.74 -13.13 -5.76
CA ASP A 328 2.38 -13.57 -5.58
C ASP A 328 1.76 -12.86 -4.37
N GLN A 329 0.56 -12.31 -4.57
CA GLN A 329 -0.18 -11.67 -3.48
C GLN A 329 -1.04 -12.71 -2.76
N VAL A 330 -0.88 -12.78 -1.44
CA VAL A 330 -1.79 -13.58 -0.60
C VAL A 330 -3.20 -13.00 -0.69
N LYS A 331 -4.17 -13.86 -0.95
CA LYS A 331 -5.60 -13.54 -0.95
C LYS A 331 -6.32 -14.50 -0.04
N LEU A 332 -7.11 -13.95 0.87
CA LEU A 332 -7.85 -14.73 1.86
C LEU A 332 -9.25 -15.08 1.34
N PRO A 333 -9.60 -16.37 1.26
CA PRO A 333 -10.94 -16.77 0.87
C PRO A 333 -11.95 -16.37 1.96
N ARG A 334 -12.96 -15.57 1.60
CA ARG A 334 -13.92 -15.00 2.56
C ARG A 334 -14.59 -16.04 3.46
N MET A 335 -14.98 -17.17 2.90
CA MET A 335 -15.75 -18.20 3.62
C MET A 335 -14.86 -19.14 4.46
N ASN A 336 -13.62 -19.36 4.04
CA ASN A 336 -12.73 -20.37 4.64
C ASN A 336 -11.68 -19.76 5.59
N THR A 337 -11.72 -18.44 5.80
CA THR A 337 -10.80 -17.73 6.69
C THR A 337 -11.42 -17.50 8.07
N ASP A 338 -10.70 -17.82 9.14
CA ASP A 338 -11.03 -17.40 10.51
C ASP A 338 -10.62 -15.94 10.71
N TRP A 339 -11.59 -15.03 10.56
CA TRP A 339 -11.36 -13.60 10.63
C TRP A 339 -11.06 -13.10 12.04
N ARG A 340 -11.51 -13.82 13.07
CA ARG A 340 -11.15 -13.51 14.46
C ARG A 340 -9.65 -13.76 14.66
N ARG A 341 -9.15 -14.89 14.15
CA ARG A 341 -7.72 -15.21 14.20
C ARG A 341 -6.89 -14.19 13.44
N VAL A 342 -7.31 -13.75 12.25
CA VAL A 342 -6.63 -12.69 11.49
C VAL A 342 -6.49 -11.42 12.33
N LEU A 343 -7.61 -10.92 12.88
CA LEU A 343 -7.64 -9.70 13.69
C LEU A 343 -6.70 -9.81 14.90
N VAL A 344 -6.85 -10.87 15.69
CA VAL A 344 -6.08 -11.07 16.93
C VAL A 344 -4.59 -11.26 16.63
N GLN A 345 -4.22 -12.05 15.61
CA GLN A 345 -2.82 -12.32 15.32
C GLN A 345 -2.10 -11.08 14.76
N ILE A 346 -2.77 -10.25 13.97
CA ILE A 346 -2.19 -8.97 13.53
C ILE A 346 -1.98 -8.04 14.73
N GLN A 347 -2.98 -7.90 15.61
CA GLN A 347 -2.88 -7.06 16.80
C GLN A 347 -1.76 -7.53 17.75
N LEU A 348 -1.63 -8.85 17.98
CA LEU A 348 -0.59 -9.43 18.83
C LEU A 348 0.83 -9.27 18.26
N ASN A 349 0.97 -9.23 16.93
CA ASN A 349 2.27 -9.10 16.26
C ASN A 349 2.52 -7.70 15.70
N TRP A 350 1.69 -6.70 16.06
CA TRP A 350 1.68 -5.39 15.42
C TRP A 350 3.06 -4.74 15.38
N ASP A 351 3.80 -4.79 16.50
CA ASP A 351 5.13 -4.19 16.63
C ASP A 351 6.18 -4.77 15.68
N ARG A 352 5.98 -6.02 15.21
CA ARG A 352 6.86 -6.73 14.29
C ARG A 352 6.50 -6.52 12.82
N LEU A 353 5.27 -6.11 12.52
CA LEU A 353 4.77 -5.94 11.17
C LEU A 353 5.07 -4.54 10.63
N LYS A 354 6.35 -4.14 10.61
CA LYS A 354 6.77 -2.77 10.27
C LYS A 354 6.27 -2.31 8.90
N GLY A 355 6.29 -3.18 7.89
CA GLY A 355 5.72 -2.85 6.57
C GLY A 355 4.21 -2.59 6.63
N LEU A 356 3.46 -3.33 7.45
CA LEU A 356 2.02 -3.13 7.62
C LEU A 356 1.72 -1.83 8.40
N GLN A 357 2.55 -1.47 9.38
CA GLN A 357 2.48 -0.17 10.06
C GLN A 357 2.66 0.99 9.06
N ASN A 358 3.67 0.91 8.18
CA ASN A 358 3.86 1.94 7.16
C ASN A 358 2.71 1.97 6.16
N ARG A 359 2.21 0.79 5.78
CA ARG A 359 1.04 0.66 4.90
C ARG A 359 -0.18 1.36 5.49
N GLN A 360 -0.48 1.17 6.78
CA GLN A 360 -1.55 1.89 7.47
C GLN A 360 -1.32 3.41 7.42
N ARG A 361 -0.10 3.86 7.77
CA ARG A 361 0.24 5.29 7.76
C ARG A 361 0.02 5.92 6.39
N ILE A 362 0.55 5.30 5.34
CA ILE A 362 0.40 5.78 3.96
C ILE A 362 -1.06 5.72 3.54
N TRP A 363 -1.80 4.68 3.93
CA TRP A 363 -3.23 4.58 3.65
C TRP A 363 -4.01 5.79 4.19
N VAL A 364 -3.74 6.20 5.42
CA VAL A 364 -4.38 7.39 6.02
C VAL A 364 -3.98 8.69 5.30
N ASP A 365 -2.70 8.85 4.95
CA ASP A 365 -2.24 10.00 4.15
C ASP A 365 -2.99 10.05 2.80
N VAL A 366 -3.12 8.90 2.12
CA VAL A 366 -3.81 8.80 0.82
C VAL A 366 -5.32 9.02 0.96
N GLU A 367 -5.96 8.60 2.06
CA GLU A 367 -7.38 8.90 2.30
C GLU A 367 -7.63 10.41 2.38
N GLU A 368 -6.73 11.14 3.03
CA GLU A 368 -6.77 12.60 3.07
C GLU A 368 -6.57 13.20 1.68
N VAL A 369 -5.62 12.69 0.89
CA VAL A 369 -5.43 13.12 -0.51
C VAL A 369 -6.71 12.92 -1.32
N VAL A 370 -7.30 11.72 -1.28
CA VAL A 370 -8.56 11.40 -1.97
C VAL A 370 -9.69 12.34 -1.53
N ARG A 371 -9.79 12.62 -0.22
CA ARG A 371 -10.79 13.56 0.32
C ARG A 371 -10.58 14.98 -0.23
N ARG A 372 -9.34 15.42 -0.41
CA ARG A 372 -9.03 16.74 -0.99
C ARG A 372 -9.28 16.78 -2.49
N ILE A 373 -8.95 15.73 -3.24
CA ILE A 373 -9.28 15.61 -4.68
C ILE A 373 -10.78 15.79 -4.92
N ARG A 374 -11.63 15.17 -4.08
CA ARG A 374 -13.10 15.31 -4.17
C ARG A 374 -13.62 16.74 -4.04
N LYS A 375 -12.84 17.69 -3.51
CA LYS A 375 -13.23 19.10 -3.49
C LYS A 375 -13.16 19.75 -4.88
N PHE A 376 -12.39 19.16 -5.79
CA PHE A 376 -12.11 19.69 -7.13
C PHE A 376 -12.81 18.88 -8.25
N ASP A 377 -13.27 17.67 -7.96
CA ASP A 377 -14.18 16.91 -8.84
C ASP A 377 -15.60 17.51 -8.75
N VAL A 378 -15.86 18.61 -9.49
CA VAL A 378 -17.20 19.21 -9.70
C VAL A 378 -17.88 18.65 -10.93
#